data_AF-A0A6M0RDK1-F1
#
_entry.id   AF-A0A6M0RDK1-F1
#
_cell.length_a   1.000
_cell.length_b   1.000
_cell.length_c   1.000
_cell.angle_alpha   90.00
_cell.angle_beta   90.00
_cell.angle_gamma   90.00
#
_symmetry.space_group_name_H-M   'P 1'
#
loop_
_entity.id
_entity.type
_entity.pdbx_description
1 polymer ?
#
loop_
_entity_poly.entity_id
_entity_poly.type
_entity_poly.pdbx_seq_one_letter_code
_entity_poly.pdbx_strand_id
1 'polypeptide(L)'
;MTWYREHPDYDAQDARNEAQLLYERQGAIEDLLEGKVKADDVLDRLDQQGINAAAYADTVCAQIEVIIDNGIAYTSNEAGLLLPSGVLL
;
A
#
# COMPACT_ATOMS: atom_id res chain seq x y z
N MET A 1 -5.22 -7.76 5.19
CA MET A 1 -4.99 -9.21 5.04
C MET A 1 -5.61 -9.61 3.72
N THR A 2 -4.79 -10.09 2.78
CA THR A 2 -5.25 -10.49 1.44
C THR A 2 -6.12 -11.74 1.53
N TRP A 3 -7.08 -11.80 0.62
CA TRP A 3 -8.21 -12.71 0.48
C TRP A 3 -7.85 -14.22 0.34
N TYR A 4 -6.56 -14.58 0.47
CA TYR A 4 -6.01 -15.90 0.09
C TYR A 4 -5.74 -16.88 1.24
N ARG A 5 -5.85 -16.44 2.51
CA ARG A 5 -5.69 -17.35 3.67
C ARG A 5 -6.75 -18.47 3.73
N GLU A 6 -7.79 -18.40 2.91
CA GLU A 6 -8.93 -19.33 2.95
C GLU A 6 -8.87 -20.41 1.84
N HIS A 7 -7.84 -20.42 0.99
CA HIS A 7 -7.72 -21.42 -0.08
C HIS A 7 -7.02 -22.71 0.41
N PRO A 8 -7.63 -23.91 0.23
CA PRO A 8 -7.08 -25.17 0.74
C PRO A 8 -5.76 -25.62 0.07
N ASP A 9 -5.39 -25.02 -1.06
CA ASP A 9 -4.16 -25.30 -1.80
C ASP A 9 -3.04 -24.27 -1.54
N TYR A 10 -3.27 -23.27 -0.68
CA TYR A 10 -2.30 -22.23 -0.37
C TYR A 10 -1.09 -22.83 0.36
N ASP A 11 0.09 -22.75 -0.26
CA ASP A 11 1.32 -23.31 0.29
C ASP A 11 2.36 -22.24 0.70
N ALA A 12 3.49 -22.69 1.26
CA ALA A 12 4.56 -21.80 1.69
C ALA A 12 5.30 -21.10 0.52
N GLN A 13 5.09 -21.55 -0.72
CA GLN A 13 5.63 -20.92 -1.92
C GLN A 13 4.70 -19.80 -2.38
N ASP A 14 3.38 -19.99 -2.32
CA ASP A 14 2.40 -18.93 -2.56
C ASP A 14 2.59 -17.75 -1.60
N ALA A 15 2.77 -18.03 -0.30
CA ALA A 15 3.05 -16.99 0.69
C ALA A 15 4.33 -16.19 0.39
N ARG A 16 5.36 -16.85 -0.14
CA ARG A 16 6.61 -16.18 -0.53
C ARG A 16 6.43 -15.35 -1.79
N ASN A 17 5.67 -15.84 -2.76
CA ASN A 17 5.34 -15.09 -3.97
C ASN A 17 4.52 -13.85 -3.62
N GLU A 18 3.52 -13.95 -2.75
CA GLU A 18 2.73 -12.80 -2.29
C GLU A 18 3.60 -11.78 -1.55
N ALA A 19 4.50 -12.23 -0.68
CA ALA A 19 5.44 -11.35 0.01
C ALA A 19 6.36 -10.63 -0.98
N GLN A 20 6.89 -11.34 -1.97
CA GLN A 20 7.73 -10.77 -3.01
C GLN A 20 6.98 -9.71 -3.82
N LEU A 21 5.75 -10.01 -4.27
CA LEU A 21 4.89 -9.06 -4.99
C LEU A 21 4.58 -7.83 -4.14
N LEU A 22 4.40 -7.99 -2.83
CA LEU A 22 4.22 -6.88 -1.90
C LEU A 22 5.46 -5.99 -1.81
N TYR A 23 6.66 -6.59 -1.66
CA TYR A 23 7.91 -5.83 -1.63
C TYR A 23 8.15 -5.04 -2.92
N GLU A 24 7.87 -5.66 -4.07
CA GLU A 24 8.01 -4.99 -5.37
C GLU A 24 7.06 -3.79 -5.52
N ARG A 25 5.80 -3.92 -5.05
CA ARG A 25 4.86 -2.79 -5.01
C ARG A 25 5.34 -1.70 -4.08
N GLN A 26 5.79 -2.06 -2.87
CA GLN A 26 6.27 -1.09 -1.89
C GLN A 26 7.45 -0.29 -2.44
N GLY A 27 8.42 -0.96 -3.07
CA GLY A 27 9.57 -0.30 -3.70
C GLY A 27 9.16 0.62 -4.84
N ALA A 28 8.18 0.23 -5.68
CA ALA A 28 7.68 1.09 -6.74
C ALA A 28 6.98 2.35 -6.22
N ILE A 29 6.25 2.24 -5.09
CA ILE A 29 5.63 3.39 -4.42
C ILE A 29 6.71 4.31 -3.83
N GLU A 30 7.74 3.76 -3.20
CA GLU A 30 8.86 4.53 -2.67
C GLU A 30 9.61 5.28 -3.79
N ASP A 31 9.92 4.60 -4.89
CA ASP A 31 10.54 5.23 -6.06
C ASP A 31 9.66 6.33 -6.66
N LEU A 32 8.32 6.20 -6.61
CA LEU A 32 7.39 7.25 -7.03
C LEU A 32 7.48 8.47 -6.09
N LEU A 33 7.47 8.24 -4.77
CA LEU A 33 7.57 9.31 -3.77
C LEU A 33 8.90 10.05 -3.85
N GLU A 34 9.98 9.35 -4.22
CA GLU A 34 11.30 9.93 -4.46
C GLU A 34 11.44 10.58 -5.86
N GLY A 35 10.41 10.49 -6.71
CA GLY A 35 10.38 11.08 -8.05
C GLY A 35 11.23 10.34 -9.09
N LYS A 36 11.60 9.09 -8.83
CA LYS A 36 12.42 8.25 -9.72
C LYS A 36 11.61 7.58 -10.82
N VAL A 37 10.33 7.29 -10.57
CA VAL A 37 9.39 6.69 -11.53
C VAL A 37 8.12 7.53 -11.64
N LYS A 38 7.35 7.35 -12.71
CA LYS A 38 6.07 8.05 -12.89
C LYS A 38 4.94 7.26 -12.23
N ALA A 39 3.86 7.96 -11.87
CA ALA A 39 2.68 7.34 -11.30
C ALA A 39 2.09 6.26 -12.21
N ASP A 40 2.06 6.50 -13.53
CA ASP A 40 1.60 5.53 -14.53
C ASP A 40 2.37 4.20 -14.44
N ASP A 41 3.69 4.25 -14.23
CA ASP A 41 4.52 3.04 -14.12
C ASP A 41 4.15 2.19 -12.88
N VAL A 42 3.67 2.84 -11.81
CA VAL A 42 3.20 2.16 -10.60
C VAL A 42 1.81 1.57 -10.82
N LEU A 43 0.91 2.30 -11.49
CA LEU A 43 -0.44 1.83 -11.81
C LEU A 43 -0.39 0.61 -12.74
N ASP A 44 0.44 0.66 -13.79
CA ASP A 44 0.65 -0.48 -14.70
C ASP A 44 1.14 -1.73 -13.97
N ARG A 45 2.01 -1.57 -12.97
CA ARG A 45 2.49 -2.69 -12.13
C ARG A 45 1.39 -3.28 -11.28
N LEU A 46 0.47 -2.47 -10.74
CA LEU A 46 -0.67 -2.97 -10.00
C LEU A 46 -1.57 -3.84 -10.90
N ASP A 47 -1.87 -3.36 -12.10
CA ASP A 47 -2.68 -4.09 -13.08
C ASP A 47 -2.00 -5.41 -13.52
N GLN A 48 -0.68 -5.40 -13.73
CA GLN A 48 0.10 -6.62 -14.04
C GLN A 48 0.03 -7.67 -12.92
N GLN A 49 -0.16 -7.26 -11.67
CA GLN A 49 -0.33 -8.15 -10.52
C GLN A 49 -1.80 -8.54 -10.29
N GLY A 50 -2.71 -8.17 -11.19
CA GLY A 50 -4.14 -8.45 -11.07
C GLY A 50 -4.85 -7.59 -10.02
N ILE A 51 -4.20 -6.52 -9.54
CA ILE A 51 -4.80 -5.54 -8.64
C ILE A 51 -5.39 -4.44 -9.51
N ASN A 52 -6.70 -4.21 -9.41
CA ASN A 52 -7.35 -3.11 -10.13
C ASN A 52 -6.77 -1.77 -9.66
N ALA A 53 -5.94 -1.14 -10.49
CA ALA A 53 -5.22 0.07 -10.14
C ALA A 53 -6.15 1.25 -9.82
N ALA A 54 -7.29 1.36 -10.53
CA ALA A 54 -8.29 2.39 -10.26
C ALA A 54 -8.94 2.19 -8.89
N ALA A 55 -9.40 0.97 -8.58
CA ALA A 55 -9.99 0.66 -7.28
C ALA A 55 -8.99 0.82 -6.12
N TYR A 56 -7.72 0.51 -6.37
CA TYR A 56 -6.65 0.74 -5.41
C TYR A 56 -6.45 2.24 -5.15
N ALA A 57 -6.34 3.05 -6.21
CA ALA A 57 -6.21 4.50 -6.09
C ALA A 57 -7.41 5.12 -5.37
N ASP A 58 -8.64 4.73 -5.72
CA ASP A 58 -9.86 5.19 -5.05
C ASP A 58 -9.84 4.85 -3.54
N THR A 59 -9.39 3.65 -3.19
CA THR A 59 -9.26 3.22 -1.78
C THR A 59 -8.25 4.09 -1.03
N VAL A 60 -7.10 4.37 -1.64
CA VAL A 60 -6.07 5.24 -1.04
C VAL A 60 -6.59 6.67 -0.88
N CYS A 61 -7.26 7.22 -1.89
CA CYS A 61 -7.88 8.54 -1.83
C CYS A 61 -8.92 8.62 -0.71
N ALA A 62 -9.83 7.65 -0.62
CA ALA A 62 -10.84 7.62 0.45
C ALA A 62 -10.19 7.54 1.85
N GLN A 63 -9.09 6.80 2.00
CA GLN A 63 -8.36 6.75 3.27
C GLN A 63 -7.71 8.09 3.62
N ILE A 64 -7.13 8.78 2.62
CA ILE A 64 -6.56 10.12 2.80
C ILE A 64 -7.65 11.13 3.18
N GLU A 65 -8.81 11.08 2.53
CA GLU A 65 -9.96 11.92 2.86
C GLU A 65 -10.40 11.70 4.32
N VAL A 66 -10.53 10.44 4.76
CA VAL A 66 -10.85 10.11 6.16
C VAL A 66 -9.80 10.68 7.13
N ILE A 67 -8.51 10.60 6.79
CA ILE A 67 -7.41 11.14 7.61
C ILE A 67 -7.54 12.66 7.73
N ILE A 68 -7.80 13.36 6.63
CA ILE A 68 -7.95 14.82 6.58
C ILE A 68 -9.21 15.25 7.36
N ASP A 69 -10.35 14.62 7.09
CA ASP A 69 -11.65 14.95 7.69
C ASP A 69 -11.65 14.76 9.21
N ASN A 70 -10.95 13.74 9.72
CA ASN A 70 -10.83 13.49 11.15
C ASN A 70 -9.67 14.24 11.81
N GLY A 71 -8.95 15.09 11.06
CA GLY A 71 -7.81 15.85 11.58
C GLY A 71 -6.71 14.96 12.16
N ILE A 72 -6.55 13.74 11.63
CA ILE A 72 -5.55 12.79 12.11
C ILE A 72 -4.17 13.28 11.67
N ALA A 73 -3.46 13.89 12.60
CA ALA A 73 -2.06 14.25 12.39
C ALA A 73 -1.19 12.99 12.40
N TYR A 74 -0.10 12.99 11.61
CA TYR A 74 0.89 11.92 11.62
C TYR A 74 2.28 12.51 11.90
N THR A 75 3.05 11.80 12.73
CA THR A 75 4.43 12.12 13.09
C THR A 75 5.31 10.96 12.68
N SER A 76 6.42 11.26 12.01
CA SER A 76 7.44 10.25 11.72
C SER A 76 8.14 9.83 13.01
N ASN A 77 8.28 8.53 13.23
CA ASN A 77 9.19 8.02 14.25
C ASN A 77 10.65 8.00 13.72
N GLU A 78 11.59 7.57 14.56
CA GLU A 78 13.02 7.46 14.22
C GLU A 78 13.30 6.49 13.05
N ALA A 79 12.38 5.59 12.74
CA ALA A 79 12.46 4.65 11.62
C ALA A 79 11.84 5.19 10.32
N GLY A 80 11.36 6.44 10.30
CA GLY A 80 10.70 7.03 9.13
C GLY A 80 9.23 6.62 8.96
N LEU A 81 8.67 5.85 9.91
CA LEU A 81 7.29 5.40 9.83
C LEU A 81 6.36 6.50 10.34
N LEU A 82 5.36 6.85 9.51
CA LEU A 82 4.29 7.78 9.89
C LEU A 82 3.34 7.09 10.88
N LEU A 83 3.31 7.58 12.11
CA LEU A 83 2.40 7.14 13.17
C LEU A 83 1.38 8.24 13.47
N PRO A 84 0.10 7.91 13.73
CA PRO A 84 -0.87 8.92 14.12
C PRO A 84 -0.41 9.63 15.39
N SER A 85 -0.27 10.94 15.30
CA SER A 85 0.09 11.83 16.40
C SER A 85 -1.12 11.96 17.31
N GLY A 86 -1.01 11.41 18.52
CA GLY A 86 -1.92 11.61 19.66
C GLY A 86 -3.36 11.93 19.28
N VAL A 87 -4.21 10.90 19.21
CA VAL A 87 -5.67 11.07 19.24
C VAL A 87 -5.99 11.93 20.47
N LEU A 88 -6.33 13.21 20.25
CA LEU A 88 -6.97 14.02 21.28
C LEU A 88 -8.37 13.42 21.46
N LEU A 89 -8.48 12.45 22.38
CA LEU A 89 -9.74 12.02 22.96
C LEU A 89 -10.32 13.15 23.82
#